data_AF-A0A505IRY7-F1
#
_entry.id   AF-A0A505IRY7-F1
#
_cell.length_a   1.000
_cell.length_b   1.000
_cell.length_c   1.000
_cell.angle_alpha   90.00
_cell.angle_beta   90.00
_cell.angle_gamma   90.00
#
_symmetry.space_group_name_H-M   'P 1'
#
loop_
_entity.id
_entity.type
_entity.pdbx_description
1 polymer ?
#
loop_
_entity_poly.entity_id
_entity_poly.type
_entity_poly.pdbx_seq_one_letter_code
_entity_poly.pdbx_strand_id
1 'polypeptide(L)'
;MVKFSQALYSKEGESRFIEVKRIPHQNNYDDFVNHLFCPDENCDAKLIYVRTREGGYLKKPQGFEHKEECDYADDSIRVVPETVYIEINGNISDDGISRRNKNMGKKLRDFLNPPEEKK
;
A
#
# COMPACT_ATOMS: atom_id res chain seq x y z
N MET A 1 5.90 -23.04 4.78
CA MET A 1 4.75 -22.17 5.09
C MET A 1 5.12 -20.72 4.81
N VAL A 2 4.97 -20.32 3.56
CA VAL A 2 5.10 -18.94 3.10
C VAL A 2 4.18 -18.02 3.93
N LYS A 3 4.75 -16.93 4.44
CA LYS A 3 3.98 -15.86 5.09
C LYS A 3 3.80 -14.73 4.08
N PHE A 4 2.60 -14.59 3.53
CA PHE A 4 2.28 -13.47 2.66
C PHE A 4 2.32 -12.17 3.48
N SER A 5 3.01 -11.14 2.99
CA SER A 5 3.00 -9.79 3.58
C SER A 5 1.80 -8.96 3.13
N GLN A 6 1.26 -9.30 1.95
CA GLN A 6 0.15 -8.63 1.28
C GLN A 6 -0.74 -9.63 0.53
N ALA A 7 -1.98 -9.23 0.25
CA ALA A 7 -2.92 -9.93 -0.61
C ALA A 7 -3.46 -8.99 -1.68
N LEU A 8 -3.99 -9.57 -2.77
CA LEU A 8 -4.85 -8.85 -3.70
C LEU A 8 -6.29 -8.94 -3.18
N TYR A 9 -6.93 -7.80 -2.93
CA TYR A 9 -8.37 -7.73 -2.73
C TYR A 9 -9.03 -7.51 -4.08
N SER A 10 -10.03 -8.33 -4.44
CA SER A 10 -10.78 -8.19 -5.70
C SER A 10 -12.27 -8.41 -5.45
N LYS A 11 -13.08 -7.36 -5.66
CA LYS A 11 -14.54 -7.40 -5.54
C LYS A 11 -15.20 -6.42 -6.49
N GLU A 12 -16.22 -6.86 -7.23
CA GLU A 12 -17.09 -6.01 -8.07
C GLU A 12 -16.33 -5.06 -9.04
N GLY A 13 -15.14 -5.47 -9.50
CA GLY A 13 -14.30 -4.68 -10.40
C GLY A 13 -13.30 -3.74 -9.71
N GLU A 14 -13.34 -3.60 -8.38
CA GLU A 14 -12.26 -2.99 -7.60
C GLU A 14 -11.19 -4.04 -7.32
N SER A 15 -9.94 -3.75 -7.71
CA SER A 15 -8.77 -4.54 -7.34
C SER A 15 -7.72 -3.64 -6.69
N ARG A 16 -7.18 -4.08 -5.54
CA ARG A 16 -6.11 -3.35 -4.83
C ARG A 16 -5.30 -4.28 -3.94
N PHE A 17 -4.03 -3.94 -3.76
CA PHE A 17 -3.17 -4.63 -2.80
C PHE A 17 -3.49 -4.18 -1.37
N ILE A 18 -3.53 -5.14 -0.45
CA ILE A 18 -3.78 -4.91 0.98
C ILE A 18 -2.69 -5.57 1.82
N GLU A 19 -2.08 -4.79 2.71
CA GLU A 19 -1.16 -5.31 3.73
C GLU A 19 -1.92 -6.12 4.78
N VAL A 20 -1.33 -7.23 5.24
CA VAL A 20 -1.92 -8.11 6.28
C VAL A 20 -2.37 -7.33 7.51
N LYS A 21 -1.56 -6.36 7.95
CA LYS A 21 -1.82 -5.54 9.15
C LYS A 21 -3.07 -4.68 9.02
N ARG A 22 -3.49 -4.33 7.80
CA ARG A 22 -4.65 -3.47 7.53
C ARG A 22 -5.95 -4.24 7.39
N ILE A 23 -5.90 -5.57 7.20
CA ILE A 23 -7.07 -6.42 7.01
C ILE A 23 -8.08 -6.31 8.18
N PRO A 24 -7.66 -6.34 9.47
CA PRO A 24 -8.59 -6.22 10.59
C PRO A 24 -9.31 -4.88 10.71
N HIS A 25 -8.80 -3.86 10.01
CA HIS A 25 -9.29 -2.49 10.09
C HIS A 25 -10.14 -2.11 8.87
N GLN A 26 -10.40 -3.06 7.96
CA GLN A 26 -11.28 -2.81 6.82
C GLN A 26 -12.73 -2.75 7.24
N ASN A 27 -13.45 -1.82 6.62
CA ASN A 27 -14.91 -1.77 6.72
C ASN A 27 -15.49 -3.07 6.14
N ASN A 28 -16.57 -3.58 6.75
CA ASN A 28 -17.20 -4.84 6.36
C ASN A 28 -16.22 -6.02 6.34
N TYR A 29 -15.44 -6.19 7.42
CA TYR A 29 -14.42 -7.24 7.57
C TYR A 29 -14.87 -8.63 7.11
N ASP A 30 -16.07 -9.06 7.51
CA ASP A 30 -16.57 -10.42 7.20
C ASP A 30 -16.71 -10.65 5.70
N ASP A 31 -17.11 -9.63 4.96
CA ASP A 31 -17.18 -9.66 3.50
C ASP A 31 -15.80 -9.47 2.87
N PHE A 32 -14.99 -8.56 3.42
CA PHE A 32 -13.66 -8.24 2.93
C PHE A 32 -12.74 -9.47 2.87
N VAL A 33 -12.73 -10.30 3.93
CA VAL A 33 -11.85 -11.47 4.00
C VAL A 33 -12.20 -12.58 2.99
N ASN A 34 -13.41 -12.56 2.43
CA ASN A 34 -13.83 -13.54 1.42
C ASN A 34 -13.29 -13.25 0.02
N HIS A 35 -12.72 -12.07 -0.19
CA HIS A 35 -12.28 -11.53 -1.47
C HIS A 35 -10.76 -11.32 -1.52
N LEU A 36 -10.01 -12.11 -0.75
CA LEU A 36 -8.55 -12.07 -0.68
C LEU A 36 -7.93 -13.16 -1.56
N PHE A 37 -6.99 -12.75 -2.38
CA PHE A 37 -6.31 -13.58 -3.37
C PHE A 37 -4.80 -13.41 -3.29
N CYS A 38 -4.08 -14.31 -3.96
CA CYS A 38 -2.64 -14.23 -4.16
C CYS A 38 -2.27 -12.85 -4.73
N PRO A 39 -1.19 -12.22 -4.23
CA PRO A 39 -0.72 -10.94 -4.78
C PRO A 39 -0.04 -11.06 -6.15
N ASP A 40 0.17 -12.27 -6.66
CA ASP A 40 0.73 -12.51 -7.99
C ASP A 40 -0.35 -12.32 -9.06
N GLU A 41 -0.08 -11.51 -10.07
CA GLU A 41 -1.00 -11.22 -11.18
C GLU A 41 -1.36 -12.45 -12.00
N ASN A 42 -0.48 -13.44 -12.05
CA ASN A 42 -0.70 -14.70 -12.76
C ASN A 42 -1.45 -15.71 -11.91
N CYS A 43 -1.74 -15.42 -10.63
CA CYS A 43 -2.35 -16.36 -9.71
C CYS A 43 -3.70 -15.89 -9.15
N ASP A 44 -4.68 -16.77 -9.24
CA ASP A 44 -6.05 -16.61 -8.76
C ASP A 44 -6.33 -17.40 -7.47
N ALA A 45 -5.28 -17.89 -6.80
CA ALA A 45 -5.42 -18.66 -5.58
C ALA A 45 -6.02 -17.82 -4.45
N LYS A 46 -7.12 -18.31 -3.87
CA LYS A 46 -7.77 -17.68 -2.73
C LYS A 46 -6.90 -17.76 -1.48
N LEU A 47 -6.88 -16.71 -0.67
CA LEU A 47 -6.21 -16.66 0.62
C LEU A 47 -7.22 -16.51 1.76
N ILE A 48 -6.86 -17.05 2.92
CA ILE A 48 -7.62 -16.93 4.17
C ILE A 48 -6.78 -16.14 5.16
N TYR A 49 -7.38 -15.10 5.74
CA TYR A 49 -6.80 -14.38 6.85
C TYR A 49 -7.09 -15.09 8.18
N VAL A 50 -6.03 -15.47 8.90
CA VAL A 50 -6.09 -16.05 10.23
C VAL A 50 -5.69 -15.00 11.24
N ARG A 51 -6.61 -14.62 12.13
CA ARG A 51 -6.35 -13.65 13.19
C ARG A 51 -5.57 -14.31 14.34
N THR A 52 -4.52 -13.65 14.80
CA THR A 52 -3.73 -14.04 15.98
C THR A 52 -3.64 -12.87 16.96
N ARG A 53 -3.12 -13.11 18.16
CA ARG A 53 -2.92 -12.06 19.19
C ARG A 53 -1.94 -10.97 18.73
N GLU A 54 -1.04 -11.27 17.80
CA GLU A 54 0.07 -10.39 17.37
C GLU A 54 -0.13 -9.71 16.01
N GLY A 55 -1.28 -9.90 15.34
CA GLY A 55 -1.57 -9.19 14.07
C GLY A 55 -1.84 -10.06 12.85
N GLY A 56 -2.18 -11.35 13.06
CA GLY A 56 -2.68 -12.27 12.04
C GLY A 56 -1.74 -12.56 10.87
N TYR A 57 -2.17 -13.46 10.00
CA TYR A 57 -1.43 -13.85 8.80
C TYR A 57 -2.36 -14.39 7.73
N LEU A 58 -1.92 -14.35 6.48
CA LEU A 58 -2.62 -15.00 5.38
C LEU A 58 -2.07 -16.39 5.16
N LYS A 59 -2.96 -17.32 4.81
CA LYS A 59 -2.59 -18.66 4.37
C LYS A 59 -3.44 -19.09 3.19
N LYS A 60 -2.89 -20.01 2.41
CA LYS A 60 -3.64 -20.76 1.43
C LYS A 60 -4.63 -21.73 2.12
N PRO A 61 -5.90 -21.82 1.69
CA PRO A 61 -6.76 -22.93 2.05
C PRO A 61 -6.23 -24.25 1.47
N GLN A 62 -6.55 -25.35 2.13
CA GLN A 62 -6.31 -26.68 1.58
C GLN A 62 -7.18 -26.88 0.33
N GLY A 63 -6.61 -27.38 -0.77
CA GLY A 63 -7.31 -27.64 -2.03
C GLY A 63 -7.37 -26.47 -3.02
N PHE A 64 -6.87 -25.28 -2.67
CA PHE A 64 -6.73 -24.16 -3.60
C PHE A 64 -5.27 -24.05 -4.01
N GLU A 65 -4.90 -24.50 -5.20
CA GLU A 65 -3.50 -24.47 -5.67
C GLU A 65 -3.13 -23.15 -6.32
N HIS A 66 -1.87 -22.75 -6.12
CA HIS A 66 -1.29 -21.69 -6.93
C HIS A 66 -0.97 -22.29 -8.31
N LYS A 67 -0.95 -21.45 -9.35
CA LYS A 67 -0.45 -21.88 -10.65
C LYS A 67 1.04 -22.20 -10.53
N GLU A 68 1.54 -23.10 -11.36
CA GLU A 68 2.96 -23.53 -11.34
C GLU A 68 3.94 -22.36 -11.50
N GLU A 69 3.54 -21.33 -12.24
CA GLU A 69 4.32 -20.12 -12.50
C GLU A 69 4.23 -19.07 -11.38
N CYS A 70 3.51 -19.36 -10.30
CA CYS A 70 3.31 -18.39 -9.23
C CYS A 70 4.54 -18.30 -8.31
N ASP A 71 4.94 -17.07 -7.99
CA ASP A 71 6.01 -16.76 -7.04
C ASP A 71 5.74 -17.27 -5.62
N TYR A 72 4.53 -17.74 -5.36
CA TYR A 72 4.09 -18.28 -4.06
C TYR A 72 3.72 -19.76 -4.14
N ALA A 73 3.87 -20.40 -5.31
CA ALA A 73 3.64 -21.84 -5.48
C ALA A 73 4.71 -22.67 -4.76
N ASP A 74 5.95 -22.19 -4.76
CA ASP A 74 7.05 -22.85 -4.09
C ASP A 74 7.24 -22.28 -2.68
N ASP A 75 7.32 -23.16 -1.67
CA ASP A 75 7.32 -22.81 -0.24
C ASP A 75 8.64 -22.10 0.21
N SER A 76 9.47 -21.69 -0.77
CA SER A 76 10.85 -21.22 -0.66
C SER A 76 11.02 -19.69 -0.78
N ILE A 77 10.02 -18.96 -1.29
CA ILE A 77 10.17 -17.53 -1.60
C ILE A 77 9.91 -16.66 -0.35
N ARG A 78 11.01 -16.10 0.18
CA ARG A 78 10.97 -15.08 1.24
C ARG A 78 10.48 -13.76 0.66
N VAL A 79 9.24 -13.39 0.98
CA VAL A 79 8.66 -12.09 0.61
C VAL A 79 9.46 -10.97 1.28
N VAL A 80 10.18 -10.19 0.48
CA VAL A 80 10.90 -9.00 0.95
C VAL A 80 9.88 -7.86 1.06
N PRO A 81 9.73 -7.20 2.22
CA PRO A 81 8.78 -6.09 2.35
C PRO A 81 9.28 -4.88 1.57
N GLU A 82 8.61 -4.55 0.47
CA GLU A 82 8.83 -3.29 -0.23
C GLU A 82 8.16 -2.17 0.58
N THR A 83 8.95 -1.20 1.03
CA THR A 83 8.46 -0.12 1.89
C THR A 83 7.99 1.02 0.99
N VAL A 84 6.69 1.17 0.81
CA VAL A 84 6.12 2.29 0.03
C VAL A 84 5.97 3.50 0.94
N TYR A 85 6.75 4.56 0.68
CA TYR A 85 6.59 5.85 1.33
C TYR A 85 5.44 6.60 0.68
N ILE A 86 4.33 6.77 1.41
CA ILE A 86 3.25 7.66 1.01
C ILE A 86 3.52 9.01 1.66
N GLU A 87 3.85 10.02 0.86
CA GLU A 87 3.96 11.40 1.34
C GLU A 87 2.55 11.94 1.61
N ILE A 88 2.16 11.98 2.88
CA ILE A 88 0.91 12.60 3.30
C ILE A 88 1.26 14.03 3.72
N ASN A 89 0.69 15.01 3.03
CA ASN A 89 0.74 16.40 3.48
C ASN A 89 0.17 16.47 4.91
N GLY A 90 0.86 17.16 5.83
CA GLY A 90 0.36 17.37 7.20
C GLY A 90 -0.93 18.20 7.25
N ASN A 91 -1.23 18.89 8.35
CA ASN A 91 -2.42 19.77 8.49
C ASN A 91 -2.36 21.05 7.61
N ILE A 92 -1.85 20.95 6.40
CA ILE A 92 -1.69 22.01 5.42
C ILE A 92 -2.55 21.62 4.22
N SER A 93 -3.49 22.49 3.87
CA SER A 93 -4.22 22.37 2.61
C SER A 93 -3.30 22.60 1.42
N ASP A 94 -3.68 22.07 0.26
CA ASP A 94 -2.94 22.25 -1.00
C ASP A 94 -2.74 23.74 -1.34
N ASP A 95 -3.72 24.59 -1.02
CA ASP A 95 -3.62 26.04 -1.11
C ASP A 95 -2.50 26.62 -0.22
N GLY A 96 -2.32 26.05 0.98
CA GLY A 96 -1.24 26.39 1.89
C GLY A 96 0.14 26.04 1.32
N ILE A 97 0.26 24.90 0.64
CA ILE A 97 1.49 24.46 -0.05
C ILE A 97 1.82 25.41 -1.20
N SER A 98 0.82 25.69 -2.04
CA SER A 98 0.96 26.59 -3.19
C SER A 98 1.43 27.99 -2.78
N ARG A 99 0.85 28.55 -1.72
CA ARG A 99 1.27 29.86 -1.16
C ARG A 99 2.71 29.84 -0.65
N ARG A 100 3.14 28.78 0.04
CA ARG A 100 4.54 28.65 0.52
C ARG A 100 5.52 28.58 -0.64
N ASN A 101 5.24 27.77 -1.66
CA ASN A 101 6.10 27.63 -2.83
C ASN A 101 6.26 28.95 -3.58
N LYS A 102 5.16 29.70 -3.74
CA LYS A 102 5.19 31.04 -4.35
C LYS A 102 6.03 32.04 -3.55
N ASN A 103 5.90 32.04 -2.23
CA ASN A 103 6.68 32.92 -1.35
C ASN A 103 8.17 32.55 -1.30
N MET A 104 8.49 31.26 -1.30
CA MET A 104 9.87 30.76 -1.35
C MET A 104 10.53 31.14 -2.69
N GLY A 105 9.85 30.93 -3.81
CA GLY A 105 10.35 31.33 -5.13
C GLY A 105 10.49 32.85 -5.28
N LYS A 106 9.68 33.65 -4.58
CA LYS A 106 9.87 35.10 -4.50
C LYS A 106 11.13 35.44 -3.69
N LYS A 107 11.28 34.89 -2.47
CA LYS A 107 12.46 35.12 -1.63
C LYS A 107 13.78 34.72 -2.30
N LEU A 108 13.81 33.59 -3.01
CA LEU A 108 14.98 33.16 -3.77
C LEU A 108 15.31 34.13 -4.91
N ARG A 109 14.30 34.62 -5.64
CA ARG A 109 14.51 35.64 -6.67
C ARG A 109 15.01 36.95 -6.08
N ASP A 110 14.43 37.40 -4.97
CA ASP A 110 14.85 38.62 -4.28
C ASP A 110 16.26 38.46 -3.67
N PHE A 111 16.69 37.24 -3.32
CA PHE A 111 18.05 36.98 -2.85
C PHE A 111 19.07 36.97 -4.01
N LEU A 112 18.72 36.35 -5.14
CA LEU A 112 19.58 36.25 -6.31
C LEU A 112 19.65 37.57 -7.10
N ASN A 113 18.56 38.34 -7.09
CA ASN A 113 18.43 39.66 -7.70
C ASN A 113 17.84 40.62 -6.67
N PRO A 114 18.65 41.12 -5.72
CA PRO A 114 18.20 42.07 -4.73
C PRO A 114 17.65 43.33 -5.42
N PRO A 115 16.42 43.77 -5.05
CA PRO A 115 15.85 44.97 -5.65
C PRO A 115 16.69 46.18 -5.26
N GLU A 116 17.00 47.05 -6.22
CA GLU A 116 17.77 48.27 -5.98
C GLU A 116 17.08 49.14 -4.93
N GLU A 117 17.86 49.63 -3.95
CA GLU A 117 17.38 50.56 -2.95
C GLU A 117 16.90 51.85 -3.66
N LYS A 118 15.61 52.15 -3.53
CA LYS A 118 15.07 53.43 -3.99
C LYS A 118 15.71 54.54 -3.15
N LYS A 119 16.63 55.29 -3.77
CA LYS A 119 17.09 56.60 -3.27
C LYS A 119 15.95 57.62 -3.27
#